data_AF-T1AAK1-F1
#
_entry.id   AF-T1AAK1-F1
#
_cell.length_a   1.000
_cell.length_b   1.000
_cell.length_c   1.000
_cell.angle_alpha   90.00
_cell.angle_beta   90.00
_cell.angle_gamma   90.00
#
_symmetry.space_group_name_H-M   'P 1'
#
loop_
_entity.id
_entity.type
_entity.pdbx_description
1 polymer ?
#
loop_
_entity_poly.entity_id
_entity_poly.type
_entity_poly.pdbx_seq_one_letter_code
_entity_poly.pdbx_strand_id
1 'polypeptide(L)'
;MDRLINYGAEIQSGKKQRPLLIYGSTGTGKTAAAHAFAYSNGFEIIEFDASDYRDAETLQKRLLPATTSRNLFGSKIIVIFDEIDEISARFDKGLEGILTKLFKE
;
A
#
# COMPACT_ATOMS: atom_id res chain seq x y z
N MET A 1 9.48 0.01 15.42
CA MET A 1 8.59 1.19 15.38
C MET A 1 9.28 2.41 14.80
N ASP A 2 10.53 2.71 15.19
CA ASP A 2 11.28 3.89 14.72
C ASP A 2 11.37 4.03 13.20
N ARG A 3 11.52 2.90 12.47
CA ARG A 3 11.52 2.90 11.00
C ARG A 3 10.20 3.40 10.41
N LEU A 4 9.06 2.97 10.94
CA LEU A 4 7.74 3.41 10.46
C LEU A 4 7.53 4.89 10.76
N ILE A 5 7.92 5.35 11.95
CA ILE A 5 7.82 6.76 12.34
C ILE A 5 8.63 7.65 11.39
N ASN A 6 9.89 7.29 11.15
CA ASN A 6 10.75 8.05 10.24
C ASN A 6 10.21 8.03 8.79
N TYR A 7 9.72 6.88 8.34
CA TYR A 7 9.11 6.75 7.01
C TYR A 7 7.91 7.69 6.83
N GLY A 8 7.04 7.79 7.85
CA GLY A 8 5.92 8.73 7.86
C GLY A 8 6.36 10.19 7.82
N ALA A 9 7.34 10.56 8.64
CA ALA A 9 7.90 11.91 8.67
C ALA A 9 8.48 12.33 7.31
N GLU A 10 9.21 11.43 6.64
CA GLU A 10 9.76 11.70 5.30
C GLU A 10 8.66 11.84 4.24
N ILE A 11 7.60 11.00 4.29
CA ILE A 11 6.44 11.18 3.41
C ILE A 11 5.81 12.55 3.65
N GLN A 12 5.59 12.94 4.91
CA GLN A 12 4.99 14.23 5.24
C GLN A 12 5.84 15.42 4.77
N SER A 13 7.17 15.32 4.83
CA SER A 13 8.08 16.34 4.30
C SER A 13 8.08 16.45 2.77
N GLY A 14 7.29 15.63 2.07
CA GLY A 14 7.20 15.62 0.62
C GLY A 14 8.28 14.78 -0.07
N LYS A 15 9.09 14.03 0.69
CA LYS A 15 10.10 13.15 0.11
C LYS A 15 9.41 11.93 -0.50
N LYS A 16 9.76 11.61 -1.74
CA LYS A 16 9.33 10.36 -2.38
C LYS A 16 9.99 9.19 -1.67
N GLN A 17 9.18 8.21 -1.28
CA GLN A 17 9.62 7.02 -0.58
C GLN A 17 9.38 5.77 -1.41
N ARG A 18 10.28 4.80 -1.27
CA ARG A 18 10.08 3.47 -1.85
C ARG A 18 9.03 2.71 -1.02
N PRO A 19 8.25 1.82 -1.64
CA PRO A 19 7.34 0.94 -0.92
C PRO A 19 8.01 0.23 0.26
N LEU A 20 7.30 0.11 1.37
CA LEU A 20 7.75 -0.58 2.56
C LEU A 20 7.16 -2.00 2.61
N LEU A 21 8.00 -3.01 2.81
CA LEU A 21 7.57 -4.38 3.07
C LEU A 21 7.57 -4.65 4.58
N ILE A 22 6.43 -5.03 5.13
CA ILE A 22 6.29 -5.48 6.52
C ILE A 22 6.13 -7.01 6.50
N TYR A 23 7.07 -7.73 7.11
CA TYR A 23 7.09 -9.19 7.12
C TYR A 23 7.36 -9.73 8.54
N GLY A 24 6.96 -10.97 8.79
CA GLY A 24 7.04 -11.62 10.10
C GLY A 24 6.00 -12.73 10.25
N SER A 25 6.04 -13.47 11.35
CA SER A 25 5.10 -14.57 11.63
C SER A 25 3.64 -14.12 11.67
N THR A 26 2.70 -15.07 11.49
CA THR A 26 1.27 -14.78 11.67
C THR A 26 0.97 -14.27 13.09
N GLY A 27 -0.02 -13.38 13.21
CA GLY A 27 -0.43 -12.83 14.52
C GLY A 27 0.49 -11.78 15.14
N THR A 28 1.58 -11.35 14.47
CA THR A 28 2.51 -10.33 15.02
C THR A 28 2.05 -8.87 14.82
N GLY A 29 0.82 -8.66 14.34
CA GLY A 29 0.24 -7.32 14.17
C GLY A 29 0.74 -6.53 12.95
N LYS A 30 1.15 -7.20 11.86
CA LYS A 30 1.66 -6.53 10.64
C LYS A 30 0.60 -5.62 10.00
N THR A 31 -0.57 -6.16 9.71
CA THR A 31 -1.74 -5.42 9.19
C THR A 31 -2.10 -4.30 10.16
N ALA A 32 -2.27 -4.62 11.44
CA ALA A 32 -2.56 -3.62 12.47
C ALA A 32 -1.53 -2.47 12.53
N ALA A 33 -0.23 -2.76 12.34
CA ALA A 33 0.81 -1.75 12.30
C ALA A 33 0.71 -0.84 11.06
N ALA A 34 0.35 -1.39 9.90
CA ALA A 34 0.13 -0.60 8.69
C ALA A 34 -1.08 0.35 8.83
N HIS A 35 -2.18 -0.12 9.42
CA HIS A 35 -3.35 0.71 9.74
C HIS A 35 -3.03 1.78 10.78
N ALA A 36 -2.35 1.40 11.87
CA ALA A 36 -1.95 2.34 12.90
C ALA A 36 -1.03 3.44 12.34
N PHE A 37 -0.10 3.07 11.45
CA PHE A 37 0.77 4.02 10.76
C PHE A 37 -0.02 5.03 9.90
N ALA A 38 -0.98 4.55 9.11
CA ALA A 38 -1.80 5.42 8.28
C ALA A 38 -2.66 6.37 9.14
N TYR A 39 -3.32 5.83 10.15
CA TYR A 39 -4.15 6.57 11.09
C TYR A 39 -3.35 7.65 11.83
N SER A 40 -2.16 7.30 12.36
CA SER A 40 -1.32 8.26 13.11
C SER A 40 -0.80 9.42 12.27
N ASN A 41 -0.77 9.27 10.95
CA ASN A 41 -0.33 10.30 10.01
C ASN A 41 -1.48 11.02 9.30
N GLY A 42 -2.74 10.68 9.61
CA GLY A 42 -3.91 11.24 8.92
C GLY A 42 -3.97 10.86 7.44
N PHE A 43 -3.41 9.71 7.07
CA PHE A 43 -3.45 9.20 5.70
C PHE A 43 -4.74 8.41 5.47
N GLU A 44 -5.28 8.54 4.26
CA GLU A 44 -6.40 7.72 3.81
C GLU A 44 -5.87 6.37 3.30
N ILE A 45 -6.60 5.30 3.60
CA ILE A 45 -6.17 3.93 3.28
C ILE A 45 -6.96 3.43 2.06
N ILE A 46 -6.23 2.90 1.08
CA ILE A 46 -6.79 1.95 0.10
C ILE A 46 -6.12 0.61 0.35
N GLU A 47 -6.87 -0.34 0.86
CA GLU A 47 -6.37 -1.68 1.21
C GLU A 47 -6.84 -2.70 0.18
N PHE A 48 -5.91 -3.54 -0.27
CA PHE A 48 -6.18 -4.69 -1.11
C PHE A 48 -5.87 -5.96 -0.33
N ASP A 49 -6.76 -6.93 -0.43
CA ASP A 49 -6.63 -8.25 0.17
C ASP A 49 -6.44 -9.35 -0.91
N ALA A 50 -6.04 -10.56 -0.51
CA ALA A 50 -5.77 -11.73 -1.35
C ALA A 50 -6.83 -11.97 -2.44
N SER A 51 -8.11 -11.70 -2.13
CA SER A 51 -9.22 -11.86 -3.07
C SER A 51 -9.28 -10.82 -4.19
N ASP A 52 -8.81 -9.60 -3.94
CA ASP A 52 -8.91 -8.46 -4.87
C ASP A 52 -7.88 -8.52 -6.00
N TYR A 53 -6.80 -9.30 -5.82
CA TYR A 53 -5.70 -9.39 -6.77
C TYR A 53 -5.96 -10.23 -8.02
N ARG A 54 -7.11 -10.89 -8.08
CA ARG A 54 -7.46 -11.80 -9.19
C ARG A 54 -7.88 -11.04 -10.45
N ASP A 55 -8.20 -9.76 -10.33
CA ASP A 55 -8.67 -8.95 -11.45
C ASP A 55 -7.87 -7.64 -11.55
N ALA A 56 -7.01 -7.56 -12.57
CA ALA A 56 -6.19 -6.40 -12.86
C ALA A 56 -7.02 -5.14 -13.19
N GLU A 57 -8.23 -5.30 -13.72
CA GLU A 57 -9.13 -4.18 -14.02
C GLU A 57 -9.71 -3.61 -12.72
N THR A 58 -10.17 -4.48 -11.82
CA THR A 58 -10.62 -4.08 -10.48
C THR A 58 -9.50 -3.39 -9.70
N LEU A 59 -8.28 -3.91 -9.75
CA LEU A 59 -7.12 -3.30 -9.11
C LEU A 59 -6.81 -1.90 -9.68
N GLN A 60 -6.77 -1.75 -11.00
CA GLN A 60 -6.56 -0.45 -11.65
C GLN A 60 -7.62 0.58 -11.25
N LYS A 61 -8.90 0.18 -11.27
CA LYS A 61 -10.02 1.08 -10.90
C LYS A 61 -9.88 1.57 -9.46
N ARG A 62 -9.44 0.72 -8.54
CA ARG A 62 -9.24 1.06 -7.12
C ARG A 62 -7.95 1.86 -6.86
N LEU A 63 -6.92 1.70 -7.70
CA LEU A 63 -5.68 2.48 -7.61
C LEU A 63 -5.79 3.87 -8.23
N LEU A 64 -6.66 4.06 -9.21
CA LEU A 64 -6.81 5.33 -9.92
C LEU A 64 -6.99 6.54 -8.97
N PRO A 65 -7.85 6.48 -7.92
CA PRO A 65 -7.99 7.56 -6.95
C PRO A 65 -6.69 7.89 -6.18
N ALA A 66 -5.87 6.88 -5.87
CA ALA A 66 -4.57 7.07 -5.21
C ALA A 66 -3.56 7.80 -6.10
N THR A 67 -3.62 7.59 -7.42
CA THR A 67 -2.70 8.21 -8.39
C THR A 67 -3.10 9.62 -8.81
N THR A 68 -4.39 9.97 -8.70
CA THR A 68 -4.93 11.22 -9.26
C THR A 68 -5.31 12.28 -8.22
N SER A 69 -5.37 11.93 -6.92
CA SER A 69 -5.90 12.85 -5.90
C SER A 69 -5.00 13.02 -4.66
N ARG A 70 -4.81 14.29 -4.26
CA ARG A 70 -5.03 14.66 -2.86
C ARG A 70 -6.54 14.59 -2.69
N ASN A 71 -7.02 13.89 -1.69
CA ASN A 71 -8.46 13.84 -1.44
C ASN A 71 -9.01 15.27 -1.17
N LEU A 72 -10.34 15.41 -1.05
CA LEU A 72 -11.01 16.70 -0.82
C LEU A 72 -10.46 17.48 0.38
N PHE A 73 -9.77 16.80 1.30
CA PHE A 73 -9.18 17.35 2.52
C PHE A 73 -7.65 17.48 2.48
N GLY A 74 -7.01 17.16 1.35
CA GLY A 74 -5.56 17.23 1.18
C GLY A 74 -4.77 16.08 1.82
N SER A 75 -5.43 15.05 2.36
CA SER A 75 -4.76 13.86 2.90
C SER A 75 -3.99 13.15 1.80
N LYS A 76 -2.87 12.54 2.20
CA LYS A 76 -2.17 11.57 1.37
C LYS A 76 -2.90 10.24 1.43
N ILE A 77 -2.93 9.54 0.31
CA ILE A 77 -3.45 8.18 0.23
C ILE A 77 -2.26 7.22 0.36
N ILE A 78 -2.40 6.22 1.23
CA ILE A 78 -1.50 5.07 1.29
C ILE A 78 -2.23 3.84 0.76
N VAL A 79 -1.53 3.10 -0.09
CA VAL A 79 -2.02 1.82 -0.59
C VAL A 79 -1.38 0.71 0.22
N ILE A 80 -2.22 -0.15 0.81
CA ILE A 80 -1.79 -1.34 1.55
C ILE A 80 -2.10 -2.55 0.69
N PHE A 81 -1.10 -3.40 0.53
CA PHE A 81 -1.24 -4.71 -0.08
C PHE A 81 -1.05 -5.76 1.00
N ASP A 82 -2.14 -6.35 1.51
CA ASP A 82 -2.04 -7.42 2.51
C ASP A 82 -1.92 -8.79 1.83
N GLU A 83 -1.30 -9.74 2.52
CA GLU A 83 -1.13 -11.13 2.04
C GLU A 83 -0.52 -11.23 0.62
N ILE A 84 0.37 -10.29 0.26
CA ILE A 84 0.99 -10.19 -1.07
C ILE A 84 1.74 -11.47 -1.47
N ASP A 85 2.20 -12.25 -0.49
CA ASP A 85 2.85 -13.55 -0.69
C ASP A 85 1.89 -14.63 -1.17
N GLU A 86 0.59 -14.57 -0.83
CA GLU A 86 -0.41 -15.52 -1.34
C GLU A 86 -0.67 -15.33 -2.85
N ILE A 87 -0.47 -14.12 -3.34
CA ILE A 87 -0.57 -13.79 -4.76
C ILE A 87 0.56 -14.46 -5.56
N SER A 88 1.73 -14.68 -4.94
CA SER A 88 2.91 -15.31 -5.56
C SER A 88 2.59 -16.60 -6.32
N ALA A 89 1.63 -17.38 -5.82
CA ALA A 89 1.26 -18.68 -6.40
C ALA A 89 0.21 -18.58 -7.52
N ARG A 90 -0.47 -17.44 -7.66
CA ARG A 90 -1.59 -17.23 -8.59
C ARG A 90 -1.35 -16.06 -9.55
N PHE A 91 -0.10 -15.57 -9.67
CA PHE A 91 0.26 -14.40 -10.48
C PHE A 91 -0.29 -14.48 -11.90
N ASP A 92 -1.43 -13.83 -12.10
CA ASP A 92 -1.87 -13.47 -13.43
C ASP A 92 -0.93 -12.35 -13.91
N LYS A 93 -0.45 -12.45 -15.15
CA LYS A 93 0.57 -11.55 -15.73
C LYS A 93 0.21 -10.06 -15.64
N GLY A 94 -1.07 -9.73 -15.48
CA GLY A 94 -1.56 -8.36 -15.34
C GLY A 94 -1.15 -7.68 -14.02
N LEU A 95 -1.13 -8.42 -12.91
CA LEU A 95 -0.85 -7.85 -11.58
C LEU A 95 0.65 -7.55 -11.41
N GLU A 96 1.51 -8.44 -11.89
CA GLU A 96 2.96 -8.25 -11.92
C GLU A 96 3.33 -6.95 -12.64
N GLY A 97 2.69 -6.68 -13.78
CA GLY A 97 2.92 -5.46 -14.56
C GLY A 97 2.54 -4.19 -13.80
N ILE A 98 1.47 -4.21 -13.02
CA ILE A 98 1.03 -3.05 -12.23
C ILE A 98 1.94 -2.85 -11.02
N LEU A 99 2.21 -3.90 -10.25
CA LEU A 99 3.11 -3.84 -9.09
C LEU A 99 4.53 -3.44 -9.51
N THR A 100 5.04 -3.96 -10.62
CA THR A 100 6.36 -3.58 -11.14
C THR A 100 6.42 -2.11 -11.53
N LYS A 101 5.34 -1.55 -12.09
CA LYS A 101 5.27 -0.10 -12.38
C LYS A 101 5.24 0.72 -11.08
N LEU A 102 4.42 0.33 -10.11
CA LEU A 102 4.32 1.00 -8.81
C LEU A 102 5.64 0.95 -8.01
N PHE A 103 6.40 -0.14 -8.12
CA PHE A 103 7.63 -0.33 -7.35
C PHE A 103 8.88 0.25 -8.03
N LYS A 104 8.83 0.55 -9.33
CA LYS A 104 9.95 1.14 -10.09
C LYS A 104 9.92 2.66 -10.17
N GLU A 105 8.80 3.31 -9.86
CA GLU A 105 8.70 4.77 -9.79
C GLU A 105 9.18 5.31 -8.45
#